data_AF-A0A7L0P1H3-F1
#
_entry.id   AF-A0A7L0P1H3-F1
#
_cell.length_a   1.000
_cell.length_b   1.000
_cell.length_c   1.000
_cell.angle_alpha   90.00
_cell.angle_beta   90.00
_cell.angle_gamma   90.00
#
_symmetry.space_group_name_H-M   'P 1'
#
loop_
_entity.id
_entity.type
_entity.pdbx_description
1 polymer ?
#
loop_
_entity_poly.entity_id
_entity_poly.type
_entity_poly.pdbx_seq_one_letter_code
_entity_poly.pdbx_strand_id
1 'polypeptide(L)'
;PLFAGMNGSAIENFSCVVYNIFLMNCTWQAGKDAPADTQYFLYWQNSRDDEKKECELYIKDENGRNMGCRFQNVRIGTEKAYFLVNGSSKDSL
;
A
#
# COMPACT_ATOMS: atom_id res chain seq x y z
N PRO A 1 17.41 5.48 -16.33
CA PRO A 1 16.54 5.50 -15.13
C PRO A 1 16.35 4.06 -14.60
N LEU A 2 17.20 3.65 -13.66
CA LEU A 2 17.34 2.25 -13.22
C LEU A 2 16.39 1.83 -12.07
N PHE A 3 15.35 2.63 -11.77
CA PHE A 3 14.48 2.42 -10.61
C PHE A 3 12.97 2.51 -10.93
N ALA A 4 12.58 2.36 -12.20
CA ALA A 4 11.17 2.29 -12.56
C ALA A 4 10.76 0.82 -12.67
N GLY A 5 9.75 0.42 -11.89
CA GLY A 5 9.16 -0.92 -12.02
C GLY A 5 8.54 -1.14 -13.40
N MET A 6 8.29 -2.41 -13.74
CA MET A 6 7.65 -2.80 -15.00
C MET A 6 6.32 -2.05 -15.19
N ASN A 7 6.04 -1.57 -16.40
CA ASN A 7 4.78 -0.90 -16.68
C ASN A 7 3.60 -1.87 -16.42
N GLY A 8 2.55 -1.40 -15.75
CA GLY A 8 1.40 -2.23 -15.38
C GLY A 8 1.59 -3.10 -14.13
N SER A 9 2.75 -3.04 -13.46
CA SER A 9 3.00 -3.74 -12.18
C SER A 9 2.53 -2.96 -10.95
N ALA A 10 2.17 -1.68 -11.10
CA ALA A 10 1.61 -0.89 -10.00
C ALA A 10 0.22 -1.41 -9.60
N ILE A 11 -0.13 -1.24 -8.32
CA ILE A 11 -1.43 -1.67 -7.79
C ILE A 11 -2.61 -0.99 -8.48
N GLU A 12 -3.74 -1.67 -8.52
CA GLU A 12 -5.01 -1.18 -9.07
C GLU A 12 -6.09 -1.16 -7.99
N ASN A 13 -7.16 -0.39 -8.21
CA ASN A 13 -8.34 -0.34 -7.33
C ASN A 13 -8.02 -0.08 -5.85
N PHE A 14 -7.04 0.80 -5.59
CA PHE A 14 -6.67 1.21 -4.25
C PHE A 14 -7.80 2.00 -3.58
N SER A 15 -8.23 1.56 -2.41
CA SER A 15 -9.24 2.24 -1.61
C SER A 15 -8.95 2.07 -0.12
N CYS A 16 -9.26 3.10 0.67
CA CYS A 16 -9.14 3.07 2.12
C CYS A 16 -10.45 3.51 2.77
N VAL A 17 -10.87 2.78 3.80
CA VAL A 17 -12.07 3.07 4.60
C VAL A 17 -11.67 3.22 6.06
N VAL A 18 -12.07 4.35 6.64
CA VAL A 18 -11.91 4.63 8.07
C VAL A 18 -13.16 4.17 8.79
N TYR A 19 -12.99 3.44 9.88
CA TYR A 19 -14.07 2.93 10.69
C TYR A 19 -13.68 2.92 12.16
N ASN A 20 -14.66 2.87 13.05
CA ASN A 20 -14.45 2.92 14.50
C ASN A 20 -13.53 4.09 14.94
N ILE A 21 -13.63 5.23 14.26
CA ILE A 21 -12.93 6.51 14.52
C ILE A 21 -11.41 6.49 14.21
N PHE A 22 -10.70 5.41 14.55
CA PHE A 22 -9.23 5.37 14.51
C PHE A 22 -8.65 4.14 13.79
N LEU A 23 -9.49 3.31 13.15
CA LEU A 23 -9.04 2.19 12.33
C LEU A 23 -9.19 2.55 10.85
N MET A 24 -8.22 2.14 10.04
CA MET A 24 -8.29 2.32 8.60
C MET A 24 -7.94 1.01 7.89
N ASN A 25 -8.84 0.55 7.03
CA ASN A 25 -8.59 -0.59 6.15
C ASN A 25 -8.34 -0.07 4.74
N CYS A 26 -7.16 -0.35 4.20
CA CYS A 26 -6.83 -0.12 2.81
C CYS A 26 -6.79 -1.46 2.08
N THR A 27 -7.29 -1.49 0.86
CA THR A 27 -7.30 -2.67 -0.02
C THR A 27 -6.90 -2.28 -1.42
N TRP A 28 -6.28 -3.20 -2.13
CA TRP A 28 -5.91 -3.02 -3.53
C TRP A 28 -5.89 -4.34 -4.27
N GLN A 29 -5.78 -4.26 -5.59
CA GLN A 29 -5.50 -5.37 -6.47
C GLN A 29 -4.07 -5.27 -6.97
N ALA A 30 -3.44 -6.42 -7.23
CA ALA A 30 -2.13 -6.44 -7.87
C ALA A 30 -2.25 -5.85 -9.28
N GLY A 31 -1.21 -5.19 -9.76
CA GLY A 31 -1.14 -4.74 -11.14
C GLY A 31 -1.30 -5.92 -12.10
N LYS A 32 -2.01 -5.70 -13.20
CA LYS A 32 -2.27 -6.73 -14.23
C LYS A 32 -1.00 -7.39 -14.77
N ASP A 33 0.09 -6.63 -14.84
CA ASP A 33 1.38 -7.07 -15.39
C ASP A 33 2.40 -7.31 -14.27
N ALA A 34 1.96 -7.35 -13.00
CA ALA A 34 2.85 -7.63 -11.88
C ALA A 34 3.29 -9.10 -11.88
N PRO A 35 4.60 -9.40 -11.88
CA PRO A 35 5.12 -10.76 -11.73
C PRO A 35 4.54 -11.47 -10.51
N ALA A 36 4.39 -12.80 -10.53
CA ALA A 36 3.74 -13.57 -9.46
C ALA A 36 4.45 -13.46 -8.08
N ASP A 37 5.75 -13.16 -8.07
CA ASP A 37 6.54 -12.98 -6.85
C ASP A 37 6.49 -11.54 -6.29
N THR A 38 5.82 -10.61 -6.99
CA THR A 38 5.71 -9.21 -6.55
C THR A 38 5.11 -9.13 -5.16
N GLN A 39 5.79 -8.42 -4.26
CA GLN A 39 5.31 -8.08 -2.93
C GLN A 39 5.08 -6.57 -2.82
N TYR A 40 3.98 -6.18 -2.18
CA TYR A 40 3.60 -4.77 -2.02
C TYR A 40 3.75 -4.31 -0.57
N PHE A 41 4.15 -3.04 -0.39
CA PHE A 41 4.33 -2.43 0.91
C PHE A 41 3.64 -1.07 0.93
N LEU A 42 2.71 -0.89 1.87
CA LEU A 42 1.94 0.35 2.00
C LEU A 42 2.50 1.21 3.14
N TYR A 43 2.71 2.47 2.82
CA TYR A 43 3.09 3.53 3.76
C TYR A 43 2.04 4.63 3.72
N TRP A 44 1.70 5.18 4.89
CA TRP A 44 0.83 6.35 4.99
C TRP A 44 1.46 7.47 5.82
N GLN A 45 1.08 8.70 5.53
CA GLN A 45 1.52 9.90 6.25
C GLN A 45 0.33 10.86 6.40
N ASN A 46 0.28 11.59 7.52
CA ASN A 46 -0.75 12.58 7.80
C ASN A 46 -0.46 13.94 7.13
N SER A 47 0.80 14.22 6.86
CA SER A 47 1.28 15.38 6.09
C SER A 47 2.44 14.94 5.18
N ARG A 48 2.93 15.81 4.28
CA ARG A 48 4.12 15.48 3.46
C ARG A 48 5.42 15.50 4.25
N ASP A 49 5.42 16.21 5.38
CA ASP A 49 6.59 16.42 6.22
C ASP A 49 6.65 15.43 7.38
N ASP A 50 5.58 14.67 7.59
CA ASP A 50 5.49 13.61 8.59
C ASP A 50 6.29 12.37 8.18
N GLU A 51 6.68 11.57 9.16
CA GLU A 51 7.33 10.27 8.91
C GLU A 51 6.36 9.26 8.29
N LYS A 52 6.87 8.49 7.31
CA LYS A 52 6.16 7.36 6.67
C LYS A 52 5.90 6.26 7.67
N LYS A 53 4.63 5.99 7.96
CA LYS A 53 4.20 4.84 8.76
C LYS A 53 3.94 3.66 7.85
N GLU A 54 4.74 2.61 7.99
CA GLU A 54 4.48 1.34 7.32
C GLU A 54 3.22 0.68 7.88
N CYS A 55 2.56 -0.12 7.04
CA CYS A 55 1.47 -0.99 7.45
C CYS A 55 1.81 -1.84 8.68
N GLU A 56 0.95 -1.78 9.68
CA GLU A 56 1.09 -2.57 10.91
C GLU A 56 0.60 -4.01 10.72
N LEU A 57 -0.50 -4.19 9.97
CA LEU A 57 -1.16 -5.48 9.77
C LEU A 57 -1.59 -5.66 8.32
N TYR A 58 -0.78 -6.37 7.54
CA TYR A 58 -1.11 -6.68 6.15
C TYR A 58 -2.24 -7.72 6.04
N ILE A 59 -3.14 -7.48 5.09
CA ILE A 59 -4.11 -8.46 4.60
C ILE A 59 -3.47 -9.15 3.41
N LYS A 60 -3.39 -10.48 3.44
CA LYS A 60 -2.67 -11.28 2.46
C LYS A 60 -3.62 -12.17 1.66
N ASP A 61 -3.26 -12.42 0.41
CA ASP A 61 -3.90 -13.48 -0.38
C ASP A 61 -3.37 -14.87 -0.01
N GLU A 62 -3.86 -15.90 -0.70
CA GLU A 62 -3.47 -17.29 -0.52
C GLU A 62 -1.98 -17.55 -0.77
N ASN A 63 -1.33 -16.71 -1.58
CA ASN A 63 0.09 -16.79 -1.91
C ASN A 63 0.97 -15.94 -0.96
N GLY A 64 0.37 -15.30 0.04
CA GLY A 64 1.09 -14.46 1.01
C GLY A 64 1.48 -13.07 0.48
N ARG A 65 0.96 -12.66 -0.69
CA ARG A 65 1.11 -11.32 -1.23
C ARG A 65 0.21 -10.36 -0.46
N ASN A 66 0.74 -9.20 -0.12
CA ASN A 66 0.02 -8.14 0.55
C ASN A 66 -0.97 -7.50 -0.43
N MET A 67 -2.26 -7.60 -0.12
CA MET A 67 -3.40 -7.10 -0.91
C MET A 67 -4.22 -6.06 -0.14
N GLY A 68 -3.81 -5.78 1.08
CA GLY A 68 -4.46 -4.79 1.93
C GLY A 68 -3.64 -4.51 3.18
N CYS A 69 -4.09 -3.53 3.93
CA CYS A 69 -3.49 -3.12 5.19
C CYS A 69 -4.56 -2.67 6.17
N ARG A 70 -4.34 -2.98 7.46
CA ARG A 70 -5.06 -2.36 8.56
C ARG A 70 -4.11 -1.54 9.41
N PHE A 71 -4.41 -0.24 9.51
CA PHE A 71 -3.75 0.68 10.43
C PHE A 71 -4.57 0.88 11.69
N GLN A 72 -3.89 1.01 12.82
CA GLN A 72 -4.47 1.41 14.09
C GLN A 72 -4.09 2.86 14.42
N ASN A 73 -4.89 3.50 15.27
CA ASN A 73 -4.62 4.84 15.80
C ASN A 73 -4.45 5.92 14.71
N VAL A 74 -5.20 5.80 13.61
CA VAL A 74 -5.16 6.76 12.52
C VAL A 74 -5.88 8.03 12.94
N ARG A 75 -5.22 9.18 12.82
CA ARG A 75 -5.80 10.49 13.09
C ARG A 75 -5.84 11.29 11.80
N ILE A 76 -6.81 10.97 10.95
CA ILE A 76 -6.97 11.71 9.70
C ILE A 76 -7.47 13.09 10.06
N GLY A 77 -6.59 14.08 9.95
CA GLY A 77 -6.93 15.49 10.12
C GLY A 77 -7.86 15.98 9.01
N THR A 78 -8.13 17.28 8.99
CA THR A 78 -9.05 17.91 8.02
C THR A 78 -8.47 18.14 6.63
N GLU A 79 -7.20 17.77 6.39
CA GLU A 79 -6.50 18.14 5.15
C GLU A 79 -6.39 16.98 4.14
N LYS A 80 -5.27 16.26 4.14
CA LYS A 80 -4.94 15.25 3.14
C LYS A 80 -4.08 14.17 3.77
N ALA A 81 -4.48 12.90 3.61
CA ALA A 81 -3.61 11.77 3.88
C ALA A 81 -2.82 11.41 2.61
N TYR A 82 -1.56 11.02 2.78
CA TYR A 82 -0.68 10.59 1.70
C TYR A 82 -0.44 9.09 1.82
N PHE A 83 -0.61 8.37 0.70
CA PHE A 83 -0.39 6.94 0.61
C PHE A 83 0.67 6.64 -0.45
N LEU A 84 1.59 5.74 -0.13
CA LEU A 84 2.62 5.25 -1.03
C LEU A 84 2.62 3.73 -0.99
N VAL A 85 2.42 3.10 -2.14
CA VAL A 85 2.56 1.65 -2.28
C VAL A 85 3.76 1.34 -3.15
N ASN A 86 4.74 0.67 -2.56
CA ASN A 86 5.91 0.17 -3.28
C ASN A 86 5.69 -1.30 -3.65
N GLY A 87 6.13 -1.69 -4.84
CA GLY A 87 6.21 -3.08 -5.28
C GLY A 87 7.68 -3.51 -5.37
N SER A 88 7.97 -4.76 -5.00
CA SER A 88 9.27 -5.40 -5.18
C SER A 88 9.09 -6.80 -5.74
N SER A 89 9.80 -7.10 -6.82
CA SER A 89 9.85 -8.43 -7.46
C SER A 89 11.30 -8.73 -7.84
N LYS A 90 11.67 -10.01 -7.85
CA LYS A 90 12.99 -10.46 -8.32
C LYS A 90 13.15 -10.28 -9.83
N ASP A 91 12.05 -10.24 -10.57
CA ASP A 91 12.00 -10.04 -12.02
C ASP A 91 12.16 -8.56 -12.43
N SER A 92 12.47 -7.68 -11.48
CA SER A 92 12.65 -6.23 -11.71
C SER A 92 14.06 -5.82 -12.19
N LEU A 93 14.89 -6.78 -12.61
CA LEU A 93 16.28 -6.58 -13.05
C LEU A 93 16.39 -6.40 -14.57
#